data_AF-A0A554VE59-F1
#
_entry.id   AF-A0A554VE59-F1
#
_cell.length_a   1.000
_cell.length_b   1.000
_cell.length_c   1.000
_cell.angle_alpha   90.00
_cell.angle_beta   90.00
_cell.angle_gamma   90.00
#
_symmetry.space_group_name_H-M   'P 1'
#
loop_
_entity.id
_entity.type
_entity.pdbx_description
1 polymer ?
#
loop_
_entity_poly.entity_id
_entity_poly.type
_entity_poly.pdbx_seq_one_letter_code
_entity_poly.pdbx_strand_id
1 'polypeptide(L)'
;MKENITVLLFLVSISIFGQQDIIEKISQDVCICFTENKGDDTSILEKCFTKHIDTYKTELDKLIDKNSSVPEYKQGQELGKKIFFEMQQNLVKNCDAYFNYFDNLRAQSILAMKKKYSQSKVQSINVKLSENKTIDLLWERANLYFANNDLIKAEIDYKECLTMNPNHVPSMFFLGWLYERKQNYNKALEIYQSIFDATKKQEIVLFIELVKRKSK
;
A
#
# COMPACT_ATOMS: atom_id res chain seq x y z
N MET A 1 31.55 -2.98 33.51
CA MET A 1 30.44 -3.38 32.59
C MET A 1 29.52 -2.20 32.20
N LYS A 2 30.05 -1.00 31.91
CA LYS A 2 29.24 0.13 31.42
C LYS A 2 29.70 0.69 30.06
N GLU A 3 30.83 0.23 29.53
CA GLU A 3 31.42 0.77 28.29
C GLU A 3 30.92 0.08 27.00
N ASN A 4 30.28 -1.09 27.10
CA ASN A 4 29.85 -1.84 25.91
C ASN A 4 28.46 -1.44 25.36
N ILE A 5 27.64 -0.71 26.11
CA ILE A 5 26.26 -0.38 25.68
C ILE A 5 26.27 0.79 24.68
N THR A 6 27.14 1.78 24.87
CA THR A 6 27.21 2.99 24.03
C THR A 6 27.79 2.71 22.64
N VAL A 7 28.81 1.83 22.56
CA VAL A 7 29.41 1.40 21.29
C VAL A 7 28.44 0.54 20.48
N LEU A 8 27.66 -0.32 21.14
CA LEU A 8 26.63 -1.13 20.47
C LEU A 8 25.52 -0.24 19.87
N LEU A 9 25.07 0.79 20.59
CA LEU A 9 24.09 1.77 20.09
C LEU A 9 24.60 2.59 18.90
N PHE A 10 25.87 3.00 18.92
CA PHE A 10 26.49 3.75 17.82
C PHE A 10 26.66 2.88 16.56
N LEU A 11 27.11 1.63 16.71
CA LEU A 11 27.26 0.69 15.59
C LEU A 11 25.90 0.31 14.96
N VAL A 12 24.85 0.19 15.77
CA VAL A 12 23.47 -0.03 15.29
C VAL A 12 22.95 1.19 14.52
N SER A 13 23.28 2.42 14.94
CA SER A 13 22.87 3.61 14.17
C SER A 13 23.55 3.70 12.80
N ILE A 14 24.86 3.42 12.70
CA ILE A 14 25.61 3.52 11.44
C ILE A 14 25.11 2.51 10.40
N SER A 15 24.78 1.29 10.82
CA SER A 15 24.23 0.26 9.93
C SER A 15 22.82 0.59 9.44
N ILE A 16 21.98 1.21 10.28
CA ILE A 16 20.64 1.70 9.90
C ILE A 16 20.75 2.87 8.91
N PHE A 17 21.64 3.84 9.18
CA PHE A 17 21.87 4.98 8.27
C PHE A 17 22.42 4.52 6.91
N GLY A 18 23.34 3.55 6.88
CA GLY A 18 23.86 2.98 5.64
C GLY A 18 22.82 2.19 4.84
N GLN A 19 21.93 1.43 5.51
CA GLN A 19 20.85 0.69 4.84
C GLN A 19 19.81 1.62 4.22
N GLN A 20 19.43 2.69 4.94
CA GLN A 20 18.41 3.63 4.47
C GLN A 20 18.91 4.47 3.29
N ASP A 21 20.19 4.84 3.28
CA ASP A 21 20.85 5.52 2.15
C ASP A 21 20.87 4.66 0.87
N ILE A 22 21.10 3.33 0.98
CA ILE A 22 21.07 2.42 -0.18
C ILE A 22 19.67 2.33 -0.79
N ILE A 23 18.63 2.20 0.04
CA ILE A 23 17.24 2.09 -0.45
C ILE A 23 16.81 3.38 -1.13
N GLU A 24 17.21 4.55 -0.61
CA GLU A 24 16.95 5.83 -1.26
C GLU A 24 17.62 5.93 -2.64
N LYS A 25 18.89 5.53 -2.77
CA LYS A 25 19.60 5.48 -4.05
C LYS A 25 18.95 4.54 -5.05
N ILE A 26 18.60 3.31 -4.63
CA ILE A 26 17.84 2.36 -5.45
C ILE A 26 16.51 2.98 -5.89
N SER A 27 15.80 3.67 -4.99
CA SER A 27 14.53 4.31 -5.29
C SER A 27 14.67 5.41 -6.35
N GLN A 28 15.74 6.21 -6.29
CA GLN A 28 16.04 7.25 -7.26
C GLN A 28 16.33 6.65 -8.64
N ASP A 29 17.21 5.66 -8.71
CA ASP A 29 17.55 4.97 -9.97
C ASP A 29 16.33 4.30 -10.61
N VAL A 30 15.52 3.64 -9.80
CA VAL A 30 14.27 3.01 -10.26
C VAL A 30 13.27 4.07 -10.71
N CYS A 31 13.15 5.22 -10.04
CA CYS A 31 12.30 6.32 -10.49
C CYS A 31 12.73 6.85 -11.86
N ILE A 32 14.03 7.06 -12.08
CA ILE A 32 14.59 7.51 -13.36
C ILE A 32 14.22 6.50 -14.45
N CYS A 33 14.55 5.23 -14.25
CA CYS A 33 14.22 4.16 -15.18
C CYS A 33 12.72 4.07 -15.48
N PHE A 34 11.87 4.15 -14.44
CA PHE A 34 10.42 4.09 -14.58
C PHE A 34 9.87 5.25 -15.42
N THR A 35 10.41 6.46 -15.19
CA THR A 35 10.04 7.68 -15.91
C THR A 35 10.40 7.60 -17.39
N GLU A 36 11.60 7.12 -17.71
CA GLU A 36 12.08 6.98 -19.10
C GLU A 36 11.24 5.98 -19.92
N ASN A 37 10.72 4.93 -19.27
CA ASN A 37 9.98 3.85 -19.93
C ASN A 37 8.45 4.04 -19.94
N LYS A 38 7.96 5.24 -19.61
CA LYS A 38 6.55 5.65 -19.75
C LYS A 38 5.51 4.72 -19.10
N GLY A 39 5.81 4.08 -17.97
CA GLY A 39 4.84 3.60 -16.97
C GLY A 39 3.66 2.67 -17.36
N ASP A 40 3.40 2.35 -18.63
CA ASP A 40 2.15 1.69 -19.07
C ASP A 40 2.24 0.15 -19.06
N ASP A 41 3.44 -0.41 -18.94
CA ASP A 41 3.68 -1.85 -18.78
C ASP A 41 3.70 -2.20 -17.28
N THR A 42 2.78 -3.05 -16.83
CA THR A 42 2.69 -3.49 -15.42
C THR A 42 3.98 -4.13 -14.87
N SER A 43 4.85 -4.62 -15.76
CA SER A 43 6.14 -5.23 -15.38
C SER A 43 7.30 -4.23 -15.29
N ILE A 44 7.09 -2.95 -15.65
CA ILE A 44 8.19 -1.99 -15.75
C ILE A 44 8.86 -1.70 -14.40
N LEU A 45 8.09 -1.69 -13.31
CA LEU A 45 8.63 -1.53 -11.97
C LEU A 45 9.60 -2.66 -11.62
N GLU A 46 9.22 -3.91 -11.88
CA GLU A 46 10.05 -5.09 -11.61
C GLU A 46 11.30 -5.11 -12.49
N LYS A 47 11.16 -4.73 -13.78
CA LYS A 47 12.30 -4.60 -14.71
C LYS A 47 13.30 -3.55 -14.23
N CYS A 48 12.83 -2.35 -13.88
CA CYS A 48 13.69 -1.28 -13.37
C CYS A 48 14.35 -1.67 -12.05
N PHE A 49 13.59 -2.28 -11.13
CA PHE A 49 14.13 -2.76 -9.87
C PHE A 49 15.24 -3.79 -10.07
N THR A 50 14.98 -4.82 -10.89
CA THR A 50 15.95 -5.89 -11.17
C THR A 50 17.21 -5.35 -11.85
N LYS A 51 17.05 -4.43 -12.81
CA LYS A 51 18.18 -3.77 -13.49
C LYS A 51 19.09 -3.03 -12.51
N HIS A 52 18.52 -2.33 -11.52
CA HIS A 52 19.29 -1.46 -10.65
C HIS A 52 19.75 -2.13 -9.35
N ILE A 53 19.03 -3.12 -8.82
CA ILE A 53 19.43 -3.79 -7.56
C ILE A 53 20.79 -4.48 -7.68
N ASP A 54 21.13 -5.04 -8.84
CA ASP A 54 22.41 -5.69 -9.09
C ASP A 54 23.61 -4.73 -8.98
N THR A 55 23.39 -3.42 -9.24
CA THR A 55 24.43 -2.39 -9.11
C THR A 55 24.88 -2.23 -7.65
N TYR A 56 24.00 -2.52 -6.70
CA TYR A 56 24.24 -2.39 -5.26
C TYR A 56 24.57 -3.72 -4.57
N LYS A 57 24.83 -4.78 -5.35
CA LYS A 57 25.03 -6.14 -4.81
C LYS A 57 26.12 -6.19 -3.74
N THR A 58 27.24 -5.52 -3.96
CA THR A 58 28.37 -5.53 -3.00
C THR A 58 27.99 -4.91 -1.66
N GLU A 59 27.23 -3.83 -1.66
CA GLU A 59 26.71 -3.18 -0.47
C GLU A 59 25.65 -4.02 0.22
N LEU A 60 24.77 -4.64 -0.56
CA LEU A 60 23.71 -5.52 -0.05
C LEU A 60 24.28 -6.81 0.57
N ASP A 61 25.34 -7.37 0.01
CA ASP A 61 26.03 -8.55 0.54
C ASP A 61 26.63 -8.27 1.94
N LYS A 62 26.97 -7.02 2.26
CA LYS A 62 27.42 -6.61 3.61
C LYS A 62 26.30 -6.64 4.65
N LEU A 63 25.04 -6.65 4.22
CA LEU A 63 23.87 -6.74 5.10
C LEU A 63 23.50 -8.19 5.42
N ILE A 64 24.16 -9.17 4.82
CA ILE A 64 23.95 -10.61 5.08
C ILE A 64 24.87 -11.05 6.22
N ASP A 65 24.28 -11.60 7.28
CA ASP A 65 25.03 -12.15 8.40
C ASP A 65 25.45 -13.60 8.12
N LYS A 66 26.71 -13.77 7.74
CA LYS A 66 27.31 -15.08 7.44
C LYS A 66 27.43 -15.99 8.66
N ASN A 67 27.32 -15.45 9.87
CA ASN A 67 27.39 -16.21 11.11
C ASN A 67 26.01 -16.58 11.67
N SER A 68 24.93 -16.12 11.03
CA SER A 68 23.57 -16.41 11.44
C SER A 68 23.22 -17.88 11.21
N SER A 69 22.32 -18.41 12.04
CA SER A 69 21.70 -19.72 11.83
C SER A 69 20.73 -19.74 10.64
N VAL A 70 20.35 -18.57 10.12
CA VAL A 70 19.50 -18.43 8.93
C VAL A 70 20.36 -18.52 7.68
N PRO A 71 20.07 -19.42 6.71
CA PRO A 71 20.83 -19.50 5.47
C PRO A 71 20.88 -18.17 4.71
N GLU A 72 22.04 -17.84 4.12
CA GLU A 72 22.29 -16.58 3.41
C GLU A 72 21.22 -16.27 2.35
N TYR A 73 20.81 -17.28 1.56
CA TYR A 73 19.78 -17.10 0.53
C TYR A 73 18.41 -16.67 1.11
N LYS A 74 18.05 -17.15 2.32
CA LYS A 74 16.81 -16.74 2.99
C LYS A 74 16.92 -15.31 3.50
N GLN A 75 18.08 -14.94 4.04
CA GLN A 75 18.36 -13.56 4.45
C GLN A 75 18.26 -12.62 3.24
N GLY A 76 18.85 -12.99 2.11
CA GLY A 76 18.75 -12.24 0.86
C GLY A 76 17.32 -12.10 0.33
N GLN A 77 16.51 -13.16 0.42
CA GLN A 77 15.08 -13.10 0.06
C GLN A 77 14.30 -12.10 0.93
N GLU A 78 14.49 -12.14 2.24
CA GLU A 78 13.80 -11.21 3.16
C GLU A 78 14.29 -9.76 2.98
N LEU A 79 15.60 -9.57 2.78
CA LEU A 79 16.18 -8.27 2.47
C LEU A 79 15.62 -7.72 1.16
N GLY A 80 15.56 -8.53 0.10
CA GLY A 80 15.01 -8.14 -1.20
C GLY A 80 13.54 -7.72 -1.11
N LYS A 81 12.71 -8.47 -0.37
CA LYS A 81 11.31 -8.11 -0.10
C LYS A 81 11.20 -6.76 0.63
N LYS A 82 12.02 -6.57 1.67
CA LYS A 82 12.06 -5.31 2.43
C LYS A 82 12.42 -4.13 1.54
N ILE A 83 13.50 -4.26 0.76
CA ILE A 83 13.96 -3.20 -0.16
C ILE A 83 12.88 -2.89 -1.18
N PHE A 84 12.30 -3.90 -1.82
CA PHE A 84 11.26 -3.70 -2.83
C PHE A 84 10.07 -2.93 -2.26
N PHE A 85 9.65 -3.26 -1.03
CA PHE A 85 8.54 -2.60 -0.37
C PHE A 85 8.87 -1.15 0.04
N GLU A 86 10.00 -0.92 0.69
CA GLU A 86 10.43 0.42 1.12
C GLU A 86 10.73 1.32 -0.08
N MET A 87 11.29 0.77 -1.16
CA MET A 87 11.46 1.46 -2.43
C MET A 87 10.13 1.94 -2.98
N GLN A 88 9.09 1.09 -3.02
CA GLN A 88 7.76 1.53 -3.49
C GLN A 88 7.19 2.67 -2.65
N GLN A 89 7.38 2.65 -1.33
CA GLN A 89 6.98 3.77 -0.48
C GLN A 89 7.71 5.06 -0.88
N ASN A 90 9.02 5.00 -1.10
CA ASN A 90 9.82 6.15 -1.54
C ASN A 90 9.38 6.65 -2.92
N LEU A 91 9.05 5.74 -3.85
CA LEU A 91 8.53 6.09 -5.16
C LEU A 91 7.17 6.80 -5.05
N VAL A 92 6.24 6.30 -4.22
CA VAL A 92 4.96 6.99 -3.97
C VAL A 92 5.18 8.38 -3.38
N LYS A 93 6.20 8.60 -2.54
CA LYS A 93 6.48 9.91 -1.92
C LYS A 93 7.14 10.91 -2.87
N ASN A 94 8.12 10.44 -3.65
CA ASN A 94 9.12 11.31 -4.26
C ASN A 94 9.23 11.16 -5.79
N CYS A 95 8.56 10.19 -6.41
CA CYS A 95 8.59 9.98 -7.85
C CYS A 95 7.25 10.36 -8.48
N ASP A 96 7.21 11.41 -9.31
CA ASP A 96 5.96 11.86 -9.98
C ASP A 96 5.41 10.80 -10.94
N ALA A 97 6.27 10.20 -11.78
CA ALA A 97 5.85 9.19 -12.74
C ALA A 97 5.20 7.98 -12.06
N TYR A 98 5.84 7.46 -11.00
CA TYR A 98 5.30 6.32 -10.26
C TYR A 98 4.03 6.67 -9.48
N PHE A 99 3.97 7.85 -8.85
CA PHE A 99 2.76 8.30 -8.16
C PHE A 99 1.57 8.41 -9.11
N ASN A 100 1.77 9.04 -10.28
CA ASN A 100 0.72 9.17 -11.30
C ASN A 100 0.29 7.80 -11.82
N TYR A 101 1.23 6.89 -12.07
CA TYR A 101 0.93 5.50 -12.43
C TYR A 101 0.09 4.82 -11.36
N PHE A 102 0.51 4.87 -10.10
CA PHE A 102 -0.17 4.22 -8.99
C PHE A 102 -1.58 4.78 -8.78
N ASP A 103 -1.77 6.10 -8.91
CA ASP A 103 -3.09 6.71 -8.80
C ASP A 103 -3.99 6.37 -10.00
N ASN A 104 -3.42 6.33 -11.22
CA ASN A 104 -4.14 5.90 -12.42
C ASN A 104 -4.61 4.44 -12.34
N LEU A 105 -3.80 3.53 -11.78
CA LEU A 105 -4.22 2.15 -11.52
C LEU A 105 -5.46 2.08 -10.60
N ARG A 106 -5.56 2.97 -9.62
CA ARG A 106 -6.75 3.08 -8.76
C ARG A 106 -7.95 3.55 -9.56
N ALA A 107 -7.80 4.56 -10.42
CA ALA A 107 -8.86 5.01 -11.30
C ALA A 107 -9.34 3.89 -12.25
N GLN A 108 -8.43 3.12 -12.84
CA GLN A 108 -8.75 1.95 -13.66
C GLN A 108 -9.48 0.86 -12.87
N SER A 109 -9.08 0.64 -11.62
CA SER A 109 -9.75 -0.31 -10.72
C SER A 109 -11.22 0.07 -10.49
N ILE A 110 -11.57 1.36 -10.43
CA ILE A 110 -12.96 1.82 -10.35
C ILE A 110 -13.74 1.46 -11.63
N LEU A 111 -13.11 1.59 -12.81
CA LEU A 111 -13.75 1.20 -14.08
C LEU A 111 -14.04 -0.31 -14.13
N ALA A 112 -13.08 -1.13 -13.69
CA ALA A 112 -13.27 -2.58 -13.57
C ALA A 112 -14.38 -2.92 -12.55
N MET A 113 -14.42 -2.22 -11.41
CA MET A 113 -15.49 -2.36 -10.42
C MET A 113 -16.85 -1.98 -11.00
N LYS A 114 -16.95 -0.88 -11.75
CA LYS A 114 -18.22 -0.46 -12.38
C LYS A 114 -18.77 -1.51 -13.34
N LYS A 115 -17.90 -2.20 -14.07
CA LYS A 115 -18.28 -3.35 -14.92
C LYS A 115 -18.80 -4.54 -14.10
N LYS A 116 -18.17 -4.83 -12.94
CA LYS A 116 -18.57 -5.92 -12.04
C LYS A 116 -19.86 -5.64 -11.26
N TYR A 117 -19.99 -4.41 -10.75
CA TYR A 117 -21.07 -3.96 -9.87
C TYR A 117 -22.07 -3.07 -10.63
N SER A 118 -22.84 -3.69 -11.52
CA SER A 118 -23.92 -3.02 -12.25
C SER A 118 -24.99 -2.48 -11.31
N GLN A 119 -25.42 -1.24 -11.55
CA GLN A 119 -26.50 -0.60 -10.80
C GLN A 119 -27.84 -1.37 -10.86
N SER A 120 -28.05 -2.19 -11.90
CA SER A 120 -29.24 -3.05 -12.02
C SER A 120 -29.38 -4.07 -10.87
N LYS A 121 -28.32 -4.39 -10.14
CA LYS A 121 -28.34 -5.35 -9.03
C LYS A 121 -28.87 -4.78 -7.71
N VAL A 122 -28.97 -3.45 -7.57
CA VAL A 122 -29.36 -2.79 -6.30
C VAL A 122 -30.69 -3.31 -5.78
N GLN A 123 -31.71 -3.43 -6.65
CA GLN A 123 -33.04 -3.84 -6.21
C GLN A 123 -33.05 -5.27 -5.66
N SER A 124 -32.32 -6.18 -6.30
CA SER A 124 -32.18 -7.56 -5.82
C SER A 124 -31.48 -7.62 -4.45
N ILE A 125 -30.43 -6.82 -4.25
CA ILE A 125 -29.72 -6.76 -2.95
C ILE A 125 -30.62 -6.15 -1.87
N ASN A 126 -31.42 -5.14 -2.20
CA ASN A 126 -32.37 -4.52 -1.25
C ASN A 126 -33.41 -5.52 -0.73
N VAL A 127 -33.96 -6.37 -1.60
CA VAL A 127 -34.90 -7.44 -1.19
C VAL A 127 -34.20 -8.40 -0.22
N LYS A 128 -33.02 -8.90 -0.58
CA LYS A 128 -32.24 -9.81 0.30
C LYS A 128 -31.91 -9.19 1.65
N LEU A 129 -31.53 -7.91 1.68
CA LEU A 129 -31.25 -7.18 2.92
C LEU A 129 -32.49 -7.01 3.82
N SER A 130 -33.69 -6.92 3.22
CA SER A 130 -34.95 -6.84 3.98
C SER A 130 -35.33 -8.18 4.62
N GLU A 131 -34.92 -9.30 4.01
CA GLU A 131 -35.14 -10.65 4.54
C GLU A 131 -34.10 -11.01 5.60
N ASN A 132 -32.82 -10.73 5.32
CA ASN A 132 -31.72 -10.99 6.22
C ASN A 132 -30.57 -10.02 5.98
N LYS A 133 -30.34 -9.12 6.95
CA LYS A 133 -29.23 -8.16 6.90
C LYS A 133 -27.92 -8.86 7.28
N THR A 134 -27.02 -9.02 6.32
CA THR A 134 -25.66 -9.56 6.52
C THR A 134 -24.60 -8.54 6.13
N ILE A 135 -23.40 -8.67 6.73
CA ILE A 135 -22.23 -7.85 6.38
C ILE A 135 -21.91 -7.97 4.88
N ASP A 136 -21.98 -9.18 4.34
CA ASP A 136 -21.66 -9.43 2.92
C ASP A 136 -22.60 -8.70 1.97
N LEU A 137 -23.91 -8.70 2.25
CA LEU A 137 -24.89 -7.99 1.42
C LEU A 137 -24.75 -6.47 1.52
N LEU A 138 -24.48 -5.95 2.72
CA LEU A 138 -24.21 -4.54 2.93
C LEU A 138 -22.93 -4.11 2.18
N TRP A 139 -21.86 -4.89 2.31
CA TRP A 139 -20.59 -4.63 1.64
C TRP A 139 -20.71 -4.72 0.11
N GLU A 140 -21.48 -5.68 -0.41
CA GLU A 140 -21.77 -5.77 -1.84
C GLU A 140 -22.52 -4.53 -2.35
N ARG A 141 -23.55 -4.08 -1.61
CA ARG A 141 -24.31 -2.87 -1.97
C ARG A 141 -23.46 -1.61 -1.88
N ALA A 142 -22.62 -1.50 -0.85
CA ALA A 142 -21.67 -0.41 -0.68
C ALA A 142 -20.67 -0.33 -1.84
N ASN A 143 -20.11 -1.47 -2.27
CA ASN A 143 -19.21 -1.56 -3.42
C ASN A 143 -19.90 -1.13 -4.72
N LEU A 144 -21.17 -1.50 -4.90
CA LEU A 144 -21.96 -1.06 -6.03
C LEU A 144 -22.16 0.46 -6.01
N TYR A 145 -22.60 1.03 -4.89
CA TYR A 145 -22.76 2.47 -4.77
C TYR A 145 -21.43 3.20 -4.98
N PHE A 146 -20.34 2.70 -4.41
CA PHE A 146 -19.00 3.23 -4.60
C PHE A 146 -18.58 3.23 -6.07
N ALA A 147 -18.71 2.09 -6.75
CA ALA A 147 -18.35 1.94 -8.16
C ALA A 147 -19.16 2.86 -9.09
N ASN A 148 -20.40 3.16 -8.71
CA ASN A 148 -21.30 4.04 -9.46
C ASN A 148 -21.33 5.49 -8.95
N ASN A 149 -20.34 5.87 -8.13
CA ASN A 149 -20.15 7.23 -7.60
C ASN A 149 -21.28 7.74 -6.67
N ASP A 150 -22.16 6.87 -6.18
CA ASP A 150 -23.12 7.19 -5.11
C ASP A 150 -22.42 7.07 -3.74
N LEU A 151 -21.48 7.99 -3.49
CA LEU A 151 -20.59 7.93 -2.33
C LEU A 151 -21.33 8.13 -1.00
N ILE A 152 -22.50 8.76 -1.01
CA ILE A 152 -23.29 8.96 0.21
C ILE A 152 -23.85 7.62 0.69
N LYS A 153 -24.50 6.86 -0.20
CA LYS A 153 -25.06 5.54 0.17
C LYS A 153 -23.97 4.51 0.45
N ALA A 154 -22.87 4.56 -0.31
CA ALA A 154 -21.71 3.71 -0.05
C ALA A 154 -21.15 3.93 1.37
N GLU A 155 -21.03 5.20 1.80
CA GLU A 155 -20.53 5.53 3.15
C GLU A 155 -21.45 4.98 4.24
N ILE A 156 -22.78 5.07 4.06
CA ILE A 156 -23.77 4.52 5.00
C ILE A 156 -23.59 3.01 5.13
N ASP A 157 -23.56 2.28 4.02
CA ASP A 157 -23.47 0.82 4.06
C ASP A 157 -22.11 0.32 4.59
N TYR A 158 -20.99 0.97 4.23
CA TYR A 158 -19.69 0.62 4.81
C TYR A 158 -19.64 0.87 6.32
N LYS A 159 -20.23 1.97 6.81
CA LYS A 159 -20.32 2.23 8.25
C LYS A 159 -21.19 1.20 8.96
N GLU A 160 -22.31 0.79 8.36
CA GLU A 160 -23.14 -0.28 8.89
C GLU A 160 -22.36 -1.61 8.99
N CYS A 161 -21.57 -1.96 7.98
CA CYS A 161 -20.66 -3.12 8.07
C CYS A 161 -19.70 -3.01 9.26
N LEU A 162 -19.15 -1.82 9.53
CA LEU A 162 -18.23 -1.58 10.64
C LEU A 162 -18.94 -1.53 12.00
N THR A 163 -20.21 -1.18 12.06
CA THR A 163 -21.04 -1.35 13.27
C THR A 163 -21.24 -2.82 13.59
N MET A 164 -21.47 -3.66 12.57
CA MET A 164 -21.65 -5.11 12.75
C MET A 164 -20.33 -5.85 13.02
N ASN A 165 -19.23 -5.41 12.41
CA ASN A 165 -17.89 -5.93 12.63
C ASN A 165 -16.87 -4.79 12.51
N PRO A 166 -16.41 -4.21 13.65
CA PRO A 166 -15.44 -3.11 13.66
C PRO A 166 -14.12 -3.41 12.96
N ASN A 167 -13.74 -4.69 12.83
CA ASN A 167 -12.48 -5.13 12.22
C ASN A 167 -12.67 -5.68 10.79
N HIS A 168 -13.79 -5.35 10.13
CA HIS A 168 -14.03 -5.77 8.75
C HIS A 168 -13.14 -4.98 7.77
N VAL A 169 -11.89 -5.42 7.63
CA VAL A 169 -10.83 -4.78 6.81
C VAL A 169 -11.29 -4.39 5.40
N PRO A 170 -12.05 -5.22 4.64
CA PRO A 170 -12.56 -4.80 3.34
C PRO A 170 -13.43 -3.53 3.40
N SER A 171 -14.32 -3.40 4.38
CA SER A 171 -15.14 -2.20 4.55
C SER A 171 -14.32 -1.00 5.01
N MET A 172 -13.35 -1.21 5.91
CA MET A 172 -12.41 -0.15 6.30
C MET A 172 -11.66 0.38 5.06
N PHE A 173 -11.08 -0.51 4.26
CA PHE A 173 -10.29 -0.13 3.10
C PHE A 173 -11.10 0.70 2.08
N PHE A 174 -12.30 0.23 1.73
CA PHE A 174 -13.16 0.97 0.80
C PHE A 174 -13.71 2.26 1.38
N LEU A 175 -13.93 2.34 2.70
CA LEU A 175 -14.31 3.60 3.35
C LEU A 175 -13.17 4.62 3.33
N GLY A 176 -11.92 4.17 3.55
CA GLY A 176 -10.72 5.01 3.37
C GLY A 176 -10.62 5.54 1.95
N TRP A 177 -10.80 4.67 0.95
CA TRP A 177 -10.78 5.08 -0.46
C TRP A 177 -11.95 5.99 -0.83
N LEU A 178 -13.12 5.79 -0.24
CA LEU A 178 -14.27 6.67 -0.39
C LEU A 178 -13.94 8.08 0.12
N TYR A 179 -13.28 8.19 1.28
CA TYR A 179 -12.86 9.49 1.79
C TYR A 179 -11.79 10.14 0.91
N GLU A 180 -10.86 9.40 0.31
CA GLU A 180 -9.96 9.95 -0.70
C GLU A 180 -10.72 10.54 -1.89
N ARG A 181 -11.74 9.84 -2.40
CA ARG A 181 -12.55 10.33 -3.53
C ARG A 181 -13.37 11.55 -3.18
N LYS A 182 -13.75 11.70 -1.91
CA LYS A 182 -14.36 12.92 -1.36
C LYS A 182 -13.33 14.00 -1.01
N GLN A 183 -12.05 13.77 -1.31
CA GLN A 183 -10.92 14.63 -0.93
C GLN A 183 -10.81 14.87 0.58
N ASN A 184 -11.42 14.00 1.39
CA ASN A 184 -11.28 14.03 2.84
C ASN A 184 -10.07 13.18 3.25
N TYR A 185 -8.88 13.70 2.95
CA TYR A 185 -7.63 12.98 3.16
C TYR A 185 -7.35 12.69 4.63
N ASN A 186 -7.79 13.55 5.56
CA ASN A 186 -7.63 13.31 7.00
C ASN A 186 -8.36 12.03 7.45
N LYS A 187 -9.63 11.86 7.06
CA LYS A 187 -10.37 10.64 7.40
C LYS A 187 -9.84 9.41 6.68
N ALA A 188 -9.40 9.56 5.43
CA ALA A 188 -8.78 8.46 4.70
C ALA A 188 -7.50 7.97 5.39
N LEU A 189 -6.66 8.92 5.84
CA LEU A 189 -5.41 8.64 6.55
C LEU A 189 -5.66 7.90 7.87
N GLU A 190 -6.60 8.38 8.68
CA GLU A 190 -6.98 7.75 9.95
C GLU A 190 -7.40 6.29 9.75
N ILE A 191 -8.24 6.04 8.74
CA ILE A 191 -8.69 4.68 8.43
C ILE A 191 -7.54 3.80 7.97
N TYR A 192 -6.69 4.27 7.06
CA TYR A 192 -5.56 3.45 6.60
C TYR A 192 -4.55 3.16 7.71
N GLN A 193 -4.30 4.12 8.60
CA GLN A 193 -3.49 3.89 9.80
C GLN A 193 -4.12 2.82 10.69
N SER A 194 -5.43 2.88 10.94
CA SER A 194 -6.14 1.86 11.70
C SER A 194 -6.03 0.46 11.07
N ILE A 195 -6.15 0.34 9.75
CA ILE A 195 -5.95 -0.95 9.05
C ILE A 195 -4.51 -1.44 9.22
N PHE A 196 -3.52 -0.56 9.03
CA PHE A 196 -2.12 -0.92 9.22
C PHE A 196 -1.86 -1.37 10.66
N ASP A 197 -2.42 -0.68 11.65
CA ASP A 197 -2.21 -1.00 13.05
C ASP A 197 -2.80 -2.35 13.44
N ALA A 198 -3.98 -2.69 12.92
CA ALA A 198 -4.66 -3.96 13.17
C ALA A 198 -4.03 -5.14 12.41
N THR A 199 -3.53 -4.92 11.19
CA THR A 199 -3.13 -6.02 10.29
C THR A 199 -1.63 -6.16 10.10
N LYS A 200 -0.86 -5.10 10.38
CA LYS A 200 0.58 -4.96 10.07
C LYS A 200 0.92 -5.25 8.60
N LYS A 201 -0.07 -5.17 7.70
CA LYS A 201 0.10 -5.38 6.26
C LYS A 201 0.82 -4.19 5.65
N GLN A 202 2.01 -4.45 5.16
CA GLN A 202 2.88 -3.43 4.60
C GLN A 202 2.22 -2.72 3.41
N GLU A 203 1.46 -3.44 2.58
CA GLU A 203 0.78 -2.87 1.40
C GLU A 203 -0.13 -1.67 1.74
N ILE A 204 -0.63 -1.59 2.98
CA ILE A 204 -1.44 -0.46 3.45
C ILE A 204 -0.65 0.84 3.52
N VAL A 205 0.65 0.76 3.81
CA VAL A 205 1.54 1.93 3.91
C VAL A 205 1.61 2.68 2.58
N LEU A 206 1.51 2.01 1.44
CA LEU A 206 1.45 2.69 0.14
C LEU A 206 0.24 3.63 0.03
N PHE A 207 -0.92 3.23 0.56
CA PHE A 207 -2.11 4.09 0.58
C PHE A 207 -1.98 5.22 1.60
N ILE A 208 -1.33 4.99 2.75
CA ILE A 208 -1.00 6.04 3.71
C ILE A 208 -0.13 7.11 3.04
N GLU A 209 0.92 6.71 2.35
CA GLU A 209 1.83 7.65 1.68
C GLU A 209 1.18 8.32 0.47
N LEU A 210 0.33 7.62 -0.28
CA LEU A 210 -0.49 8.19 -1.34
C LEU A 210 -1.35 9.34 -0.81
N VAL A 211 -2.08 9.10 0.28
CA VAL A 211 -2.97 10.10 0.89
C VAL A 211 -2.19 11.29 1.44
N LYS A 212 -1.08 11.05 2.14
CA LYS A 212 -0.19 12.12 2.62
C LYS A 212 0.34 12.98 1.48
N ARG A 213 0.62 12.39 0.32
CA ARG A 213 1.10 13.15 -0.85
C ARG A 213 -0.03 13.95 -1.50
N LYS A 214 -1.24 13.41 -1.58
CA LYS A 214 -2.44 14.13 -2.09
C LYS A 214 -2.93 15.26 -1.19
N SER A 215 -2.62 15.21 0.11
CA SER A 215 -3.02 16.24 1.08
C SER A 215 -2.08 17.44 1.17
N LYS A 216 -0.95 17.41 0.45
CA LYS A 216 0.00 18.53 0.35
C LYS A 216 -0.47 19.50 -0.73
#